data_AF-A5A667-F1
#
_entry.id   AF-A5A667-F1
#
_cell.length_a   1.000
_cell.length_b   1.000
_cell.length_c   1.000
_cell.angle_alpha   90.00
_cell.angle_beta   90.00
_cell.angle_gamma   90.00
#
_symmetry.space_group_name_H-M   'P 1'
#
loop_
_entity.id
_entity.type
_entity.pdbx_description
1 polymer ?
#
loop_
_entity_poly.entity_id
_entity_poly.type
_entity_poly.pdbx_seq_one_letter_code
_entity_poly.pdbx_strand_id
1 'polypeptide(L)'
;MWIKGQGVGGTVKNYDQKTKKLTAMSVDHLKSEIKPVFKGNRLSFKVNINSEAHLAENWNTTETAIDKKYLKRKEESASQTVKQLVEQITEKMQKEYKADLAGFGDEVRIHYPFLWRKLKKNWDEVFTETPIQYDVNITIEEFGSQSRH
;
A
#
# COMPACT_ATOMS: atom_id res chain seq x y z
N MET A 1 -2.75 1.71 -8.94
CA MET A 1 -3.19 0.81 -7.86
C MET A 1 -2.03 0.51 -6.92
N TRP A 2 -2.19 0.87 -5.64
CA TRP A 2 -1.20 0.69 -4.56
C TRP A 2 -0.64 -0.73 -4.49
N ILE A 3 -1.51 -1.75 -4.55
CA ILE A 3 -1.12 -3.18 -4.47
C ILE A 3 -0.10 -3.57 -5.54
N LYS A 4 -0.27 -3.07 -6.78
CA LYS A 4 0.63 -3.38 -7.90
C LYS A 4 1.85 -2.44 -7.98
N GLY A 5 1.92 -1.41 -7.13
CA GLY A 5 2.93 -0.36 -7.26
C GLY A 5 2.83 0.43 -8.57
N GLN A 6 1.69 0.31 -9.27
CA GLN A 6 1.47 0.96 -10.56
C GLN A 6 0.74 2.28 -10.34
N GLY A 7 1.33 3.39 -10.74
CA GLY A 7 0.75 4.73 -10.63
C GLY A 7 1.76 5.68 -9.98
N VAL A 8 2.20 6.66 -10.77
CA VAL A 8 3.06 7.77 -10.32
C VAL A 8 2.17 9.01 -10.33
N GLY A 9 2.14 9.77 -9.23
CA GLY A 9 1.27 10.93 -9.08
C GLY A 9 -0.16 10.59 -8.68
N GLY A 10 -0.51 10.94 -7.44
CA GLY A 10 -1.86 10.85 -6.88
C GLY A 10 -1.89 11.47 -5.49
N THR A 11 -3.07 11.89 -5.04
CA THR A 11 -3.23 12.50 -3.70
C THR A 11 -3.82 11.50 -2.71
N VAL A 12 -3.10 11.22 -1.62
CA VAL A 12 -3.67 10.59 -0.43
C VAL A 12 -4.31 11.68 0.42
N LYS A 13 -5.62 11.58 0.64
CA LYS A 13 -6.35 12.45 1.55
C LYS A 13 -6.63 11.69 2.83
N ASN A 14 -6.18 12.21 3.96
CA ASN A 14 -6.50 11.66 5.28
C ASN A 14 -7.07 12.75 6.19
N TYR A 15 -7.93 12.32 7.11
CA TYR A 15 -8.43 13.19 8.18
C TYR A 15 -7.60 12.96 9.43
N ASP A 16 -7.02 14.04 9.95
CA ASP A 16 -6.35 14.00 11.24
C ASP A 16 -7.39 13.70 12.32
N GLN A 17 -7.24 12.57 13.02
CA GLN A 17 -8.23 12.14 14.00
C GLN A 17 -8.38 13.11 15.19
N LYS A 18 -7.33 13.88 15.52
CA LYS A 18 -7.32 14.82 16.65
C LYS A 18 -7.84 16.20 16.28
N THR A 19 -7.37 16.74 15.15
CA THR A 19 -7.70 18.10 14.72
C THR A 19 -8.89 18.15 13.76
N LYS A 20 -9.33 17.00 13.22
CA LYS A 20 -10.36 16.86 12.18
C LYS A 20 -10.04 17.60 10.88
N LYS A 21 -8.83 18.14 10.74
CA LYS A 21 -8.37 18.79 9.52
C LYS A 21 -8.06 17.75 8.45
N LEU A 22 -8.49 18.05 7.23
CA LEU A 22 -8.05 17.33 6.05
C LEU A 22 -6.56 17.58 5.87
N THR A 23 -5.82 16.55 5.51
CA THR A 23 -4.45 16.68 5.04
C THR A 23 -4.37 15.96 3.70
N ALA A 24 -3.83 16.64 2.70
CA ALA A 24 -3.58 16.10 1.38
C ALA A 24 -2.08 15.87 1.23
N MET A 25 -1.69 14.67 0.82
CA MET A 25 -0.32 14.29 0.51
C MET A 25 -0.24 13.87 -0.95
N SER A 26 0.73 14.40 -1.68
CA SER A 26 1.03 13.98 -3.05
C SER A 26 2.08 12.89 -3.01
N VAL A 27 1.83 11.77 -3.68
CA VAL A 27 2.75 10.63 -3.76
C VAL A 27 3.78 10.88 -4.86
N ASP A 28 5.05 10.88 -4.49
CA ASP A 28 6.19 11.07 -5.40
C ASP A 28 6.70 9.72 -5.90
N HIS A 29 6.97 8.81 -4.97
CA HIS A 29 7.45 7.47 -5.26
C HIS A 29 6.58 6.42 -4.57
N LEU A 30 6.34 5.31 -5.28
CA LEU A 30 5.58 4.17 -4.80
C LEU A 30 6.28 2.89 -5.23
N LYS A 31 6.59 2.04 -4.25
CA LYS A 31 7.08 0.68 -4.47
C LYS A 31 6.18 -0.29 -3.76
N SER A 32 5.66 -1.28 -4.48
CA SER A 32 4.90 -2.38 -3.91
C SER A 32 5.52 -3.71 -4.31
N GLU A 33 5.50 -4.66 -3.38
CA GLU A 33 6.00 -6.01 -3.59
C GLU A 33 5.04 -7.01 -2.98
N ILE A 34 4.55 -7.95 -3.79
CA ILE A 34 3.67 -9.04 -3.36
C ILE A 34 4.54 -10.30 -3.21
N LYS A 35 4.64 -10.83 -1.99
CA LYS A 35 5.43 -12.04 -1.68
C LYS A 35 4.53 -13.21 -1.34
N PRO A 36 4.54 -14.29 -2.13
CA PRO A 36 3.86 -15.52 -1.75
C PRO A 36 4.68 -16.25 -0.67
N VAL A 37 3.98 -16.74 0.35
CA VAL A 37 4.55 -17.53 1.45
C VAL A 37 3.81 -18.86 1.49
N PHE A 38 4.55 -19.95 1.24
CA PHE A 38 4.02 -21.30 1.31
C PHE A 38 4.65 -22.05 2.49
N LYS A 39 3.86 -22.30 3.54
CA LYS A 39 4.32 -22.99 4.76
C LYS A 39 3.28 -23.99 5.24
N GLY A 40 3.70 -25.21 5.55
CA GLY A 40 2.81 -26.25 6.08
C GLY A 40 1.62 -26.53 5.16
N ASN A 41 1.85 -26.53 3.84
CA ASN A 41 0.82 -26.70 2.81
C ASN A 41 -0.26 -25.60 2.78
N ARG A 42 0.01 -24.43 3.38
CA ARG A 42 -0.86 -23.26 3.32
C ARG A 42 -0.17 -22.15 2.53
N LEU A 43 -0.87 -21.64 1.52
CA LEU A 43 -0.47 -20.45 0.79
C LEU A 43 -0.99 -19.21 1.53
N SER A 44 -0.18 -18.16 1.55
CA SER A 44 -0.53 -16.83 2.06
C SER A 44 0.30 -15.78 1.32
N PHE A 45 -0.05 -14.51 1.43
CA PHE A 45 0.73 -13.41 0.86
C PHE A 45 1.13 -12.38 1.90
N LYS A 46 2.29 -11.78 1.68
CA LYS A 46 2.72 -10.54 2.32
C LYS A 46 2.88 -9.47 1.25
N VAL A 47 2.13 -8.37 1.38
CA VAL A 47 2.19 -7.23 0.48
C VAL A 47 2.89 -6.10 1.22
N ASN A 48 4.06 -5.70 0.73
CA ASN A 48 4.83 -4.60 1.31
C ASN A 48 4.71 -3.38 0.40
N ILE A 49 4.22 -2.28 0.95
CA ILE A 49 3.99 -1.03 0.24
C ILE A 49 4.85 0.05 0.90
N ASN A 50 5.77 0.63 0.16
CA ASN A 50 6.59 1.76 0.59
C ASN A 50 6.32 2.95 -0.33
N SER A 51 6.13 4.12 0.24
CA SER A 51 5.86 5.33 -0.53
C SER A 51 6.52 6.55 0.08
N GLU A 52 7.05 7.41 -0.78
CA GLU A 52 7.54 8.75 -0.46
C GLU A 52 6.50 9.76 -0.95
N ALA A 53 6.22 10.76 -0.12
CA ALA A 53 5.21 11.76 -0.39
C ALA A 53 5.61 13.13 0.15
N HIS A 54 4.97 14.17 -0.36
CA HIS A 54 5.04 15.51 0.22
C HIS A 54 3.64 16.03 0.59
N LEU A 55 3.58 16.97 1.53
CA LEU A 55 2.34 17.66 1.85
C LEU A 55 1.91 18.54 0.67
N ALA A 56 0.69 18.37 0.19
CA ALA A 56 0.16 19.14 -0.95
C ALA A 56 -0.31 20.54 -0.55
N GLU A 57 -0.40 20.84 0.75
CA GLU A 57 -0.80 22.15 1.26
C GLU A 57 0.43 23.03 1.52
N ASN A 58 0.43 24.25 0.97
CA ASN A 58 1.28 25.34 1.46
C ASN A 58 0.78 25.74 2.84
N TRP A 59 1.41 25.22 3.90
CA TRP A 59 1.26 25.83 5.20
C TRP A 59 2.07 27.11 5.21
N ASN A 60 1.34 28.22 5.21
CA ASN A 60 1.87 29.55 5.51
C ASN A 60 2.20 29.56 7.02
N THR A 61 3.31 28.91 7.40
CA THR A 61 3.77 28.86 8.79
C THR A 61 5.16 29.45 8.85
N THR A 62 5.21 30.68 9.35
CA THR A 62 6.36 31.31 9.99
C THR A 62 6.93 30.50 11.18
N GLU A 63 6.36 29.34 11.52
CA GLU A 63 6.93 28.37 12.45
C GLU A 63 7.95 27.48 11.74
N THR A 64 9.19 27.94 11.78
CA THR A 64 10.40 27.22 11.40
C THR A 64 10.65 26.08 12.37
N ALA A 65 9.95 24.96 12.17
CA ALA A 65 10.36 23.58 12.44
C ALA A 65 9.10 22.72 12.36
N ILE A 66 8.93 21.96 11.28
CA ILE A 66 7.95 20.89 11.31
C ILE A 66 8.42 19.92 12.41
N ASP A 67 7.67 19.83 13.52
CA ASP A 67 7.97 18.91 14.60
C ASP A 67 8.04 17.48 14.04
N LYS A 68 9.17 16.78 14.22
CA LYS A 68 9.34 15.36 13.80
C LYS A 68 8.20 14.48 14.32
N LYS A 69 7.68 14.78 15.51
CA LYS A 69 6.54 14.07 16.09
C LYS A 69 5.24 14.36 15.33
N TYR A 70 5.11 15.53 14.70
CA TYR A 70 3.98 15.86 13.83
C TYR A 70 4.05 15.08 12.51
N LEU A 71 5.20 15.08 11.83
CA LEU A 71 5.39 14.31 10.59
C LEU A 71 5.11 12.82 10.81
N LYS A 72 5.70 12.23 11.85
CA LYS A 72 5.50 10.82 12.18
C LYS A 72 4.02 10.47 12.36
N ARG A 73 3.22 11.33 12.99
CA ARG A 73 1.77 11.11 13.13
C ARG A 73 1.05 11.14 11.78
N LYS A 74 1.48 11.99 10.85
CA LYS A 74 0.90 12.07 9.50
C LYS A 74 1.27 10.85 8.69
N GLU A 75 2.52 10.41 8.74
CA GLU A 75 3.01 9.17 8.12
C GLU A 75 2.23 7.95 8.61
N GLU A 76 2.08 7.78 9.94
CA GLU A 76 1.30 6.69 10.54
C GLU A 76 -0.16 6.72 10.09
N SER A 77 -0.78 7.91 10.11
CA SER A 77 -2.16 8.07 9.66
C SER A 77 -2.33 7.76 8.18
N ALA A 78 -1.43 8.23 7.32
CA ALA A 78 -1.44 7.95 5.89
C ALA A 78 -1.30 6.45 5.62
N SER A 79 -0.33 5.81 6.29
CA SER A 79 -0.06 4.38 6.17
C SER A 79 -1.29 3.55 6.55
N GLN A 80 -1.97 3.93 7.64
CA GLN A 80 -3.20 3.27 8.06
C GLN A 80 -4.34 3.47 7.05
N THR A 81 -4.50 4.67 6.48
CA THR A 81 -5.50 4.93 5.44
C THR A 81 -5.25 4.09 4.20
N VAL A 82 -4.01 4.05 3.70
CA VAL A 82 -3.65 3.24 2.53
C VAL A 82 -3.84 1.75 2.82
N LYS A 83 -3.45 1.28 4.01
CA LYS A 83 -3.68 -0.09 4.44
C LYS A 83 -5.17 -0.48 4.38
N GLN A 84 -6.05 0.34 4.92
CA GLN A 84 -7.49 0.09 4.89
C GLN A 84 -8.04 0.07 3.45
N LEU A 85 -7.56 0.96 2.58
CA LEU A 85 -7.98 1.00 1.18
C LEU A 85 -7.58 -0.28 0.43
N VAL A 86 -6.34 -0.75 0.61
CA VAL A 86 -5.89 -1.99 -0.06
C VAL A 86 -6.58 -3.22 0.51
N GLU A 87 -6.84 -3.27 1.82
CA GLU A 87 -7.62 -4.34 2.45
C GLU A 87 -9.04 -4.41 1.87
N GLN A 88 -9.75 -3.28 1.79
CA GLN A 88 -11.11 -3.23 1.25
C GLN A 88 -11.17 -3.62 -0.23
N ILE A 89 -10.24 -3.13 -1.05
CA ILE A 89 -10.22 -3.46 -2.48
C ILE A 89 -9.96 -4.95 -2.67
N THR A 90 -9.02 -5.53 -1.92
CA THR A 90 -8.75 -6.96 -2.00
C THR A 90 -9.90 -7.79 -1.45
N GLU A 91 -10.59 -7.34 -0.42
CA GLU A 91 -11.80 -8.00 0.07
C GLU A 91 -12.87 -8.08 -1.02
N LYS A 92 -13.06 -7.03 -1.82
CA LYS A 92 -13.95 -7.08 -2.99
C LYS A 92 -13.46 -8.06 -4.05
N MET A 93 -12.15 -8.09 -4.34
CA MET A 93 -11.57 -9.08 -5.26
C MET A 93 -11.83 -10.51 -4.79
N GLN A 94 -11.69 -10.81 -3.50
CA GLN A 94 -11.89 -12.14 -2.95
C GLN A 94 -13.37 -12.53 -2.80
N LYS A 95 -14.24 -11.62 -2.34
CA LYS A 95 -15.62 -11.96 -1.95
C LYS A 95 -16.67 -11.63 -3.00
N GLU A 96 -16.54 -10.46 -3.65
CA GLU A 96 -17.53 -9.98 -4.61
C GLU A 96 -17.20 -10.47 -6.03
N TYR A 97 -15.99 -10.20 -6.51
CA TYR A 97 -15.57 -10.53 -7.86
C TYR A 97 -15.06 -11.96 -8.01
N LYS A 98 -14.53 -12.53 -6.92
CA LYS A 98 -13.89 -13.85 -6.89
C LYS A 98 -12.84 -13.99 -8.00
N ALA A 99 -12.03 -12.96 -8.19
CA ALA A 99 -11.07 -12.87 -9.28
C ALA A 99 -9.81 -12.17 -8.83
N ASP A 100 -8.66 -12.73 -9.21
CA ASP A 100 -7.35 -12.11 -8.98
C ASP A 100 -7.07 -11.02 -10.02
N LEU A 101 -7.49 -9.79 -9.69
CA LEU A 101 -7.28 -8.61 -10.54
C LEU A 101 -5.94 -7.90 -10.27
N ALA A 102 -5.20 -8.34 -9.25
CA ALA A 102 -3.97 -7.70 -8.79
C ALA A 102 -2.70 -8.45 -9.20
N GLY A 103 -2.80 -9.72 -9.63
CA GLY A 103 -1.67 -10.52 -10.10
C GLY A 103 -1.02 -11.37 -9.02
N PHE A 104 -1.75 -11.75 -7.97
CA PHE A 104 -1.24 -12.63 -6.92
C PHE A 104 -0.83 -14.02 -7.45
N GLY A 105 -1.55 -14.55 -8.42
CA GLY A 105 -1.27 -15.83 -9.07
C GLY A 105 0.00 -15.82 -9.91
N ASP A 106 0.32 -14.67 -10.51
CA ASP A 106 1.58 -14.47 -11.22
C ASP A 106 2.78 -14.59 -10.28
N GLU A 107 2.68 -14.04 -9.07
CA GLU A 107 3.74 -14.18 -8.06
C GLU A 107 3.90 -15.64 -7.62
N VAL A 108 2.80 -16.38 -7.44
CA VAL A 108 2.88 -17.84 -7.16
C VAL A 108 3.51 -18.59 -8.32
N ARG A 109 3.18 -18.23 -9.55
CA ARG A 109 3.77 -18.82 -10.77
C ARG A 109 5.29 -18.57 -10.84
N ILE A 110 5.74 -17.37 -10.49
CA ILE A 110 7.15 -16.97 -10.50
C ILE A 110 7.93 -17.68 -9.37
N HIS A 111 7.43 -17.60 -8.13
CA HIS A 111 8.16 -18.08 -6.95
C HIS A 111 7.97 -19.57 -6.66
N TYR A 112 6.82 -20.15 -7.00
CA TYR A 112 6.47 -21.55 -6.73
C TYR A 112 5.84 -22.24 -7.96
N PRO A 113 6.57 -22.40 -9.07
CA PRO A 113 6.03 -22.91 -10.33
C PRO A 113 5.39 -24.31 -10.23
N PHE A 114 5.92 -25.18 -9.35
CA PHE A 114 5.34 -26.50 -9.10
C PHE A 114 4.01 -26.44 -8.34
N LEU A 115 3.88 -25.51 -7.38
CA LEU A 115 2.63 -25.27 -6.68
C LEU A 115 1.60 -24.67 -7.65
N TRP A 116 2.01 -23.67 -8.43
CA TRP A 116 1.17 -23.05 -9.44
C TRP A 116 0.57 -24.06 -10.42
N ARG A 117 1.34 -25.04 -10.90
CA ARG A 117 0.82 -26.11 -11.76
C ARG A 117 -0.38 -26.86 -11.17
N LYS A 118 -0.44 -27.00 -9.84
CA LYS A 118 -1.55 -27.65 -9.12
C LYS A 118 -2.74 -26.71 -8.95
N LEU A 119 -2.50 -25.44 -8.65
CA LEU A 119 -3.53 -24.46 -8.31
C LEU A 119 -4.14 -23.76 -9.53
N LYS A 120 -3.43 -23.66 -10.66
CA LYS A 120 -3.82 -22.80 -11.80
C LYS A 120 -5.21 -23.08 -12.38
N LYS A 121 -5.74 -24.31 -12.24
CA LYS A 121 -7.05 -24.69 -12.80
C LYS A 121 -8.21 -24.13 -11.97
N ASN A 122 -7.99 -23.93 -10.67
CA ASN A 122 -8.97 -23.44 -9.72
C ASN A 122 -8.40 -22.25 -8.92
N TRP A 123 -7.56 -21.44 -9.59
CA TRP A 123 -6.83 -20.37 -8.93
C TRP A 123 -7.76 -19.37 -8.26
N ASP A 124 -8.85 -18.99 -8.93
CA ASP A 124 -9.81 -18.03 -8.41
C ASP A 124 -10.42 -18.49 -7.07
N GLU A 125 -10.81 -19.77 -6.96
CA GLU A 125 -11.29 -20.37 -5.71
C GLU A 125 -10.23 -20.33 -4.61
N VAL A 126 -9.01 -20.77 -4.93
CA VAL A 126 -7.88 -20.76 -3.98
C VAL A 126 -7.59 -19.33 -3.51
N PHE A 127 -7.60 -18.37 -4.43
CA PHE A 127 -7.36 -16.96 -4.15
C PHE A 127 -8.40 -16.39 -3.19
N THR A 128 -9.68 -16.74 -3.35
CA THR A 128 -10.76 -16.25 -2.47
C THR A 128 -10.57 -16.58 -0.98
N GLU A 129 -9.87 -17.68 -0.67
CA GLU A 129 -9.62 -18.15 0.70
C GLU A 129 -8.20 -17.83 1.21
N THR A 130 -7.33 -17.32 0.33
CA THR A 130 -5.91 -17.13 0.66
C THR A 130 -5.71 -15.94 1.60
N PRO A 131 -5.07 -16.11 2.78
CA PRO A 131 -4.77 -15.01 3.68
C PRO A 131 -3.75 -14.03 3.08
N ILE A 132 -3.99 -12.73 3.26
CA ILE A 132 -3.11 -11.65 2.78
C ILE A 132 -2.81 -10.70 3.94
N GLN A 133 -1.54 -10.44 4.17
CA GLN A 133 -1.04 -9.49 5.17
C GLN A 133 -0.44 -8.27 4.49
N TYR A 134 -0.76 -7.08 4.99
CA TYR A 134 -0.25 -5.82 4.46
C TYR A 134 0.70 -5.15 5.46
N ASP A 135 1.87 -4.77 4.96
CA ASP A 135 2.79 -3.85 5.60
C ASP A 135 2.87 -2.59 4.73
N VAL A 136 2.52 -1.45 5.31
CA VAL A 136 2.42 -0.17 4.60
C VAL A 136 3.22 0.86 5.36
N ASN A 137 4.18 1.47 4.67
CA ASN A 137 5.02 2.51 5.19
C ASN A 137 5.01 3.72 4.24
N ILE A 138 4.67 4.88 4.77
CA ILE A 138 4.67 6.14 4.04
C ILE A 138 5.61 7.10 4.76
N THR A 139 6.54 7.68 4.01
CA THR A 139 7.50 8.68 4.49
C THR A 139 7.19 10.02 3.85
N ILE A 140 7.15 11.08 4.67
CA ILE A 140 6.93 12.44 4.18
C ILE A 140 8.29 13.13 4.03
N GLU A 141 8.63 13.53 2.81
CA GLU A 141 9.85 14.29 2.55
C GLU A 141 9.67 15.77 2.96
N GLU A 142 10.65 16.31 3.70
CA GLU A 142 10.68 17.73 4.02
C GLU A 142 11.03 18.55 2.76
N PHE A 143 10.38 19.72 2.59
CA PHE A 143 10.55 20.63 1.45
C PHE A 143 11.98 21.17 1.21
N GLY A 144 12.99 20.73 1.96
CA GLY A 144 14.40 21.09 1.76
C GLY A 144 15.16 20.28 0.70
N SER A 145 14.62 19.15 0.24
CA SER A 145 15.32 18.25 -0.71
C SER A 145 15.07 18.59 -2.19
N GLN A 146 13.99 19.32 -2.50
CA GLN A 146 13.60 19.69 -3.87
C GLN A 146 14.56 20.71 -4.54
N SER A 147 15.65 21.12 -3.87
CA SER A 147 16.63 22.10 -4.41
C SER A 147 17.84 21.47 -5.11
N ARG A 148 17.88 20.16 -5.34
CA ARG A 148 18.98 19.51 -6.07
C ARG A 148 18.47 18.44 -7.02
N HIS A 149 18.00 18.85 -8.19
CA HIS A 149 18.19 18.13 -9.45
C HIS A 149 18.10 19.08 -10.64
#